data_AF-A0A6I4HXZ3-F1
#
_entry.id   AF-A0A6I4HXZ3-F1
#
_cell.length_a   1.000
_cell.length_b   1.000
_cell.length_c   1.000
_cell.angle_alpha   90.00
_cell.angle_beta   90.00
_cell.angle_gamma   90.00
#
_symmetry.space_group_name_H-M   'P 1'
#
loop_
_entity.id
_entity.type
_entity.pdbx_description
1 polymer ?
#
loop_
_entity_poly.entity_id
_entity_poly.type
_entity_poly.pdbx_seq_one_letter_code
_entity_poly.pdbx_strand_id
1 'polypeptide(L)' 'MEYKGSCHCGQVKFAAEGELTEALSCNCSICQKKGSLLWFLPTNQVTVTLDS' A
#
# COMPACT_ATOMS: atom_id res chain seq x y z
N MET A 1 -10.21 -4.27 -9.65
CA MET A 1 -9.04 -5.16 -9.84
C MET A 1 -8.44 -5.47 -8.47
N GLU A 2 -7.70 -6.58 -8.34
CA GLU A 2 -7.00 -6.93 -7.09
C GLU A 2 -5.49 -6.73 -7.29
N TYR A 3 -4.85 -6.03 -6.36
CA TYR A 3 -3.40 -5.81 -6.34
C TYR A 3 -2.80 -6.44 -5.10
N LYS A 4 -1.75 -7.26 -5.26
CA LYS A 4 -1.08 -7.96 -4.16
C LYS A 4 0.31 -7.38 -3.93
N GLY A 5 0.71 -7.29 -2.68
CA GLY A 5 2.05 -6.90 -2.30
C GLY A 5 2.48 -7.51 -0.97
N SER A 6 3.77 -7.38 -0.67
CA SER A 6 4.35 -7.85 0.58
C SER A 6 5.52 -6.98 1.03
N CYS A 7 5.89 -7.07 2.31
CA CYS A 7 7.19 -6.55 2.75
C CYS A 7 8.32 -7.30 2.05
N HIS A 8 9.51 -6.69 2.04
CA HIS A 8 10.73 -7.32 1.58
C HIS A 8 11.01 -8.67 2.29
N CYS A 9 10.65 -8.74 3.57
CA CYS A 9 10.74 -9.93 4.40
C CYS A 9 9.74 -11.06 4.07
N GLY A 10 8.71 -10.80 3.27
CA GLY A 10 7.61 -11.73 3.01
C GLY A 10 6.59 -11.90 4.14
N GLN A 11 6.93 -11.56 5.40
CA GLN A 11 6.06 -11.75 6.58
C GLN A 11 4.78 -10.92 6.57
N VAL A 12 4.80 -9.73 5.98
CA VAL A 12 3.60 -8.89 5.83
C VAL A 12 3.14 -9.02 4.40
N LYS A 13 1.88 -9.41 4.19
CA LYS A 13 1.23 -9.47 2.88
C LYS A 13 -0.02 -8.61 2.91
N PHE A 14 -0.34 -8.00 1.78
CA PHE A 14 -1.57 -7.23 1.63
C PHE A 14 -2.20 -7.46 0.27
N ALA A 15 -3.53 -7.36 0.24
CA ALA A 15 -4.35 -7.31 -0.96
C ALA A 15 -5.18 -6.02 -0.94
N ALA A 16 -5.14 -5.29 -2.05
CA ALA A 16 -5.86 -4.04 -2.25
C ALA A 16 -6.83 -4.18 -3.42
N GLU A 17 -8.09 -3.86 -3.20
CA GLU A 17 -9.15 -3.97 -4.20
C GLU A 17 -9.56 -2.58 -4.70
N GLY A 18 -9.51 -2.38 -6.00
CA GLY A 18 -9.90 -1.12 -6.61
C GLY A 18 -9.41 -0.97 -8.03
N GLU A 19 -9.54 0.23 -8.56
CA GLU A 19 -8.92 0.64 -9.81
C GLU A 19 -7.84 1.67 -9.49
N LEU A 20 -6.57 1.33 -9.76
CA LEU A 20 -5.45 2.24 -9.51
C LEU A 20 -5.28 3.16 -10.73
N THR A 21 -5.92 4.32 -10.69
CA THR A 21 -5.86 5.34 -11.75
C THR A 21 -4.77 6.39 -11.50
N GLU A 22 -4.49 6.68 -10.23
CA GLU A 22 -3.51 7.69 -9.83
C GLU A 22 -2.82 7.31 -8.51
N ALA A 23 -1.66 7.91 -8.27
CA ALA A 23 -0.94 7.83 -7.01
C ALA A 23 -0.39 9.20 -6.63
N LEU A 24 -0.37 9.49 -5.32
CA LEU A 24 0.11 10.74 -4.77
C LEU A 24 1.60 10.64 -4.39
N SER A 25 2.40 11.57 -4.89
CA SER A 25 3.74 11.86 -4.38
C SER A 25 3.65 13.01 -3.37
N CYS A 26 3.60 12.69 -2.08
CA CYS A 26 3.46 13.69 -1.02
C CYS A 26 4.82 14.29 -0.61
N ASN A 27 4.87 15.61 -0.41
CA ASN A 27 6.08 16.35 -0.06
C ASN A 27 6.23 16.68 1.44
N CYS A 28 5.43 16.09 2.34
CA CYS A 28 5.67 16.28 3.77
C CYS A 28 6.98 15.61 4.22
N SER A 29 7.56 16.05 5.33
CA SER A 29 8.91 15.64 5.76
C SER A 29 9.08 14.12 5.92
N ILE A 30 8.03 13.41 6.35
CA ILE A 30 8.07 11.95 6.51
C ILE A 30 7.90 11.21 5.18
N CYS A 31 7.03 11.69 4.27
CA CYS A 31 6.82 11.07 2.97
C CYS A 31 8.04 11.25 2.06
N GLN A 32 8.66 12.43 2.06
CA GLN A 32 9.90 12.65 1.32
C GLN A 32 11.02 11.70 1.77
N LYS A 33 11.18 11.47 3.09
CA LYS A 33 12.17 10.51 3.62
C LYS A 33 11.87 9.06 3.25
N LYS A 34 10.59 8.68 3.12
CA LYS A 34 10.17 7.32 2.74
C LYS A 34 10.26 7.07 1.24
N GLY A 35 10.10 8.10 0.41
CA GLY A 35 10.17 7.99 -1.06
C GLY A 35 9.07 7.14 -1.70
N SER A 36 7.92 6.97 -1.02
CA SER A 36 6.82 6.12 -1.48
C SER A 36 5.76 6.92 -2.26
N LEU A 37 5.11 6.26 -3.22
CA LEU A 37 3.85 6.73 -3.82
C LEU A 37 2.67 6.19 -3.02
N LEU A 38 1.67 7.03 -2.79
CA LEU A 38 0.51 6.72 -1.95
C LEU A 38 -0.73 6.50 -2.82
N TRP A 39 -1.46 5.43 -2.53
CA TRP A 39 -2.82 5.20 -3.03
C TRP A 39 -3.73 5.00 -1.82
N PHE A 40 -4.80 5.78 -1.75
CA PHE A 40 -5.71 5.76 -0.61
C PHE A 40 -6.96 4.95 -0.94
N LEU A 41 -7.29 4.01 -0.05
CA LEU A 41 -8.44 3.13 -0.16
C LEU A 41 -9.22 3.14 1.16
N PRO A 42 -10.56 3.01 1.11
CA PRO A 42 -11.37 2.59 2.24
C PRO A 42 -10.81 1.33 2.93
N THR A 43 -10.94 1.25 4.25
CA THR A 43 -10.39 0.13 5.03
C THR A 43 -10.95 -1.22 4.61
N ASN A 44 -12.20 -1.28 4.16
CA ASN A 44 -12.84 -2.52 3.69
C ASN A 44 -12.34 -2.99 2.29
N GLN A 45 -11.48 -2.21 1.63
CA GLN A 45 -10.85 -2.54 0.35
C GLN A 45 -9.39 -2.96 0.51
N VAL A 46 -8.89 -3.08 1.74
CA VAL A 46 -7.51 -3.51 2.03
C VAL A 46 -7.53 -4.61 3.08
N THR A 47 -6.95 -5.75 2.75
CA THR A 47 -6.68 -6.82 3.70
C THR A 47 -5.19 -6.92 3.96
N VAL A 48 -4.78 -7.08 5.22
CA VAL A 48 -3.39 -7.30 5.63
C VAL A 48 -3.29 -8.59 6.42
N THR A 49 -2.35 -9.45 6.05
CA THR A 49 -2.06 -10.70 6.76
C THR A 49 -0.60 -10.73 7.21
N LEU A 50 -0.37 -11.44 8.31
CA LEU A 50 0.96 -11.68 8.86
C LEU A 50 1.25 -13.18 8.79
N ASP A 51 2.37 -13.52 8.19
CA ASP A 51 2.91 -14.88 8.22
C ASP A 51 3.82 -15.00 9.46
N SER A 52 3.46 -15.93 10.33
CA SER A 52 4.19 -16.28 11.56
C SER A 52 5.40 -17.16 11.32
#